data_AF-A0A9X8YM62-F1
#
_entry.id   AF-A0A9X8YM62-F1
#
_cell.length_a   1.000
_cell.length_b   1.000
_cell.length_c   1.000
_cell.angle_alpha   90.00
_cell.angle_beta   90.00
_cell.angle_gamma   90.00
#
_symmetry.space_group_name_H-M   'P 1'
#
loop_
_entity.id
_entity.type
_entity.pdbx_description
1 polymer ?
#
loop_
_entity_poly.entity_id
_entity_poly.type
_entity_poly.pdbx_seq_one_letter_code
_entity_poly.pdbx_strand_id
1 'polypeptide(L)'
;GENKPLVYAPGLHLKIPFIETVKNLDARIQTMDNQADRFVTSEKKDLIVDSYLKWRISDFSRYYLATGGGDVSQAEVLLKRKFSDRLRSEIGRLDVKDIVTDSRGKLMSDVRDALNTGTVGDGEEVATTEADDAIASAAARVERETTGKQP
;
A
#
# COMPACT_ATOMS: atom_id res chain seq x y z
N GLY A 1 -25.32 12.00 -16.16
CA GLY A 1 -24.14 12.39 -16.96
C GLY A 1 -23.03 11.44 -16.62
N GLU A 2 -22.87 10.38 -17.40
CA GLU A 2 -21.93 9.31 -17.07
C GLU A 2 -20.80 9.30 -18.11
N ASN A 3 -19.71 9.99 -17.81
CA ASN A 3 -18.50 9.99 -18.63
C ASN A 3 -17.64 8.78 -18.21
N LYS A 4 -18.18 7.57 -18.44
CA LYS A 4 -17.49 6.32 -18.13
C LYS A 4 -16.50 6.00 -19.26
N PRO A 5 -15.20 5.81 -18.98
CA PRO A 5 -14.23 5.46 -20.01
C PRO A 5 -14.54 4.08 -20.60
N LEU A 6 -14.70 4.02 -21.92
CA LEU A 6 -14.91 2.79 -22.68
C LEU A 6 -13.56 2.16 -23.06
N VAL A 7 -13.42 0.86 -22.84
CA VAL A 7 -12.18 0.11 -23.10
C VAL A 7 -12.40 -0.80 -24.31
N TYR A 8 -11.51 -0.70 -25.29
CA TYR A 8 -11.56 -1.48 -26.52
C TYR A 8 -10.45 -2.54 -26.53
N ALA A 9 -10.79 -3.77 -26.91
CA ALA A 9 -9.80 -4.82 -27.16
C ALA A 9 -9.04 -4.54 -28.47
N PRO A 10 -7.84 -5.13 -28.70
CA PRO A 10 -7.11 -4.97 -29.94
C PRO A 10 -7.98 -5.34 -31.15
N GLY A 11 -8.14 -4.42 -32.10
CA GLY A 11 -9.01 -4.59 -33.26
C GLY A 11 -9.32 -3.27 -33.97
N LEU A 12 -10.02 -3.36 -35.09
CA LEU A 12 -10.49 -2.19 -35.81
C LEU A 12 -11.75 -1.65 -35.11
N HIS A 13 -11.65 -0.44 -34.56
CA HIS A 13 -12.76 0.29 -33.96
C HIS A 13 -12.93 1.62 -34.68
N LEU A 14 -14.18 1.97 -35.02
CA LEU A 14 -14.51 3.26 -35.64
C LEU A 14 -14.63 4.33 -34.55
N LYS A 15 -13.96 5.46 -34.75
CA LYS A 15 -14.06 6.63 -33.87
C LYS A 15 -14.72 7.81 -34.58
N ILE A 16 -15.48 8.62 -33.85
CA ILE A 16 -16.02 9.88 -34.36
C ILE A 16 -14.96 10.98 -34.15
N PRO A 17 -14.41 11.59 -35.23
CA PRO A 17 -13.43 12.65 -35.08
C PRO A 17 -14.03 13.85 -34.34
N PHE A 18 -13.21 14.55 -33.53
CA PHE A 18 -13.54 15.77 -32.77
C PHE A 18 -14.41 15.61 -31.49
N ILE A 19 -15.04 14.46 -31.25
CA ILE A 19 -15.81 14.21 -30.02
C ILE A 19 -15.07 13.23 -29.09
N GLU A 20 -14.37 12.24 -29.66
CA GLU A 20 -13.74 11.17 -28.91
C GLU A 20 -12.22 11.36 -28.78
N THR A 21 -11.72 11.30 -27.55
CA THR A 21 -10.28 11.29 -27.24
C THR A 21 -9.84 9.86 -26.97
N VAL A 22 -8.88 9.36 -27.77
CA VAL A 22 -8.32 8.01 -27.61
C VAL A 22 -7.01 8.09 -26.81
N LYS A 23 -6.94 7.37 -25.70
CA LYS A 23 -5.70 7.15 -24.94
C LYS A 23 -5.26 5.70 -25.13
N ASN A 24 -4.06 5.52 -25.66
CA ASN A 24 -3.44 4.20 -25.73
C ASN A 24 -2.79 3.88 -24.38
N LEU A 25 -3.09 2.70 -23.84
CA LEU A 25 -2.55 2.20 -22.58
C LEU A 25 -1.87 0.85 -22.83
N ASP A 26 -0.71 0.62 -22.22
CA ASP A 26 0.01 -0.63 -22.39
C ASP A 26 -0.59 -1.74 -21.50
N ALA A 27 -0.88 -2.89 -22.11
CA ALA A 27 -1.42 -4.08 -21.45
C ALA A 27 -0.33 -5.05 -20.96
N ARG A 28 0.94 -4.77 -21.27
CA ARG A 28 2.07 -5.65 -20.97
C ARG A 28 2.45 -5.60 -19.49
N ILE A 29 3.25 -6.58 -19.08
CA ILE A 29 3.90 -6.57 -17.78
C ILE A 29 4.99 -5.49 -17.83
N GLN A 30 4.88 -4.54 -16.92
CA GLN A 30 5.83 -3.47 -16.66
C GLN A 30 6.68 -3.85 -15.44
N THR A 31 7.94 -3.45 -15.44
CA THR A 31 8.84 -3.61 -14.31
C THR A 31 9.14 -2.23 -13.75
N MET A 32 8.89 -2.06 -12.46
CA MET A 32 9.20 -0.85 -11.70
C MET A 32 10.26 -1.21 -10.67
N ASP A 33 11.44 -0.62 -10.81
CA ASP A 33 12.50 -0.76 -9.83
C ASP A 33 12.26 0.22 -8.69
N ASN A 34 12.29 -0.29 -7.45
CA ASN A 34 12.22 0.57 -6.28
C ASN A 34 13.63 0.85 -5.78
N GLN A 35 13.87 2.07 -5.34
CA GLN A 35 15.08 2.36 -4.57
C GLN A 35 15.04 1.58 -3.26
N ALA A 36 16.23 1.21 -2.76
CA ALA A 36 16.34 0.52 -1.49
C ALA A 36 15.71 1.35 -0.36
N ASP A 37 14.74 0.75 0.33
CA ASP A 37 14.01 1.36 1.44
C ASP A 37 14.47 0.76 2.77
N ARG A 38 14.45 1.59 3.83
CA ARG A 38 14.75 1.15 5.21
C ARG A 38 13.47 0.78 5.94
N PHE A 39 13.47 -0.39 6.55
CA PHE A 39 12.39 -0.93 7.38
C PHE A 39 12.90 -1.32 8.76
N VAL A 40 12.01 -1.30 9.75
CA VAL A 40 12.31 -1.68 11.13
C VAL A 40 11.54 -2.95 11.44
N THR A 41 12.22 -3.95 12.02
CA THR A 41 11.63 -5.23 12.42
C THR A 41 10.95 -5.17 13.79
N SER A 42 10.23 -6.23 14.16
CA SER A 42 9.65 -6.40 15.52
C SER A 42 10.69 -6.27 16.64
N GLU A 43 11.90 -6.79 16.43
CA GLU A 43 13.02 -6.69 17.35
C GLU A 43 13.81 -5.36 17.26
N LYS A 44 13.24 -4.33 16.60
CA LYS A 44 13.81 -2.98 16.43
C LYS A 44 15.16 -2.95 15.70
N LYS A 45 15.36 -3.88 14.75
CA LYS A 45 16.52 -3.87 13.87
C LYS A 45 16.18 -3.22 12.54
N ASP A 46 17.15 -2.50 11.99
CA ASP A 46 17.02 -1.87 10.69
C ASP A 46 17.43 -2.83 9.58
N LEU A 47 16.58 -2.95 8.57
CA LEU A 47 16.85 -3.68 7.34
C LEU A 47 16.77 -2.71 6.15
N ILE A 48 17.75 -2.79 5.26
CA ILE A 48 17.72 -2.14 3.95
C ILE A 48 17.30 -3.19 2.94
N VAL A 49 16.18 -2.98 2.28
CA VAL A 49 15.59 -3.95 1.36
C VAL A 49 15.59 -3.37 -0.04
N ASP A 50 16.28 -4.07 -0.95
CA ASP A 50 16.19 -3.84 -2.39
C ASP A 50 15.06 -4.71 -2.97
N SER A 51 14.23 -4.11 -3.81
CA SER A 51 13.03 -4.76 -4.33
C SER A 51 12.61 -4.20 -5.67
N TYR A 52 12.01 -5.06 -6.49
CA TYR A 52 11.43 -4.68 -7.77
C TYR A 52 9.99 -5.20 -7.84
N LEU A 53 9.13 -4.46 -8.54
CA LEU A 53 7.73 -4.82 -8.73
C LEU A 53 7.45 -5.06 -10.21
N LYS A 54 6.84 -6.21 -10.52
CA LYS A 54 6.27 -6.47 -11.84
C LYS A 54 4.76 -6.32 -11.78
N TRP A 55 4.21 -5.44 -12.60
CA TRP A 55 2.78 -5.10 -12.58
C TRP A 55 2.22 -5.01 -13.99
N ARG A 56 0.90 -5.12 -14.12
CA ARG A 56 0.17 -4.93 -15.37
C ARG A 56 -1.19 -4.32 -15.07
N ILE A 57 -1.77 -3.61 -16.03
CA ILE A 57 -3.11 -3.06 -15.90
C ILE A 57 -4.12 -4.20 -16.01
N SER A 58 -4.90 -4.43 -14.94
CA SER A 58 -6.00 -5.40 -14.94
C SER A 58 -7.32 -4.79 -15.44
N ASP A 59 -7.58 -3.53 -15.07
CA ASP A 59 -8.76 -2.77 -15.45
C ASP A 59 -8.33 -1.37 -15.94
N PHE A 60 -8.45 -1.16 -17.26
CA PHE A 60 -8.03 0.08 -17.91
C PHE A 60 -8.92 1.28 -17.55
N SER A 61 -10.22 1.06 -17.29
CA SER A 61 -11.14 2.13 -16.89
C SER A 61 -10.78 2.64 -15.50
N ARG A 62 -10.58 1.73 -14.53
CA ARG A 62 -10.18 2.11 -13.17
C ARG A 62 -8.78 2.71 -13.15
N TYR A 63 -7.86 2.16 -13.93
CA TYR A 63 -6.52 2.72 -14.09
C TYR A 63 -6.58 4.17 -14.61
N TYR A 64 -7.31 4.43 -15.69
CA TYR A 64 -7.41 5.75 -16.30
C TYR A 64 -7.93 6.80 -15.31
N LEU A 65 -8.95 6.45 -14.53
CA LEU A 65 -9.53 7.32 -13.51
C LEU A 65 -8.58 7.54 -12.32
N ALA A 66 -7.93 6.47 -11.83
CA ALA A 66 -7.04 6.54 -10.66
C ALA A 66 -5.72 7.28 -10.93
N THR A 67 -5.28 7.32 -12.19
CA THR A 67 -4.01 7.93 -12.62
C THR A 67 -4.19 9.32 -13.23
N GLY A 68 -5.39 9.89 -13.19
CA GLY A 68 -5.63 11.23 -13.74
C GLY A 68 -5.49 11.31 -15.26
N GLY A 69 -5.93 10.28 -15.99
CA GLY A 69 -5.88 10.26 -17.46
C GLY A 69 -4.91 9.24 -18.06
N GLY A 70 -4.55 8.21 -17.29
CA GLY A 70 -3.70 7.12 -17.77
C GLY A 70 -2.20 7.38 -17.62
N ASP A 71 -1.79 8.25 -16.70
CA ASP A 71 -0.38 8.56 -16.45
C ASP A 71 0.31 7.40 -15.72
N VAL A 72 1.32 6.81 -16.37
CA VAL A 72 2.11 5.70 -15.81
C VAL A 72 2.89 6.13 -14.57
N SER A 73 3.43 7.35 -14.55
CA SER A 73 4.19 7.83 -13.39
C SER A 73 3.30 7.97 -12.16
N GLN A 74 2.04 8.39 -12.32
CA GLN A 74 1.07 8.40 -11.22
C GLN A 74 0.73 6.99 -10.74
N ALA A 75 0.60 6.03 -11.66
CA ALA A 75 0.41 4.63 -11.30
C ALA A 75 1.57 4.08 -10.47
N GLU A 76 2.80 4.34 -10.91
CA GLU A 76 4.03 3.92 -10.23
C GLU A 76 4.15 4.52 -8.84
N VAL A 77 3.84 5.82 -8.66
CA VAL A 77 3.83 6.47 -7.34
C VAL A 77 2.82 5.79 -6.40
N LEU A 78 1.60 5.52 -6.89
CA LEU A 78 0.57 4.85 -6.10
C LEU A 78 0.95 3.41 -5.74
N LEU A 79 1.52 2.66 -6.69
CA LEU A 79 1.99 1.29 -6.49
C LEU A 79 3.15 1.25 -5.50
N LYS A 80 4.15 2.12 -5.67
CA LYS A 80 5.30 2.24 -4.76
C LYS A 80 4.84 2.50 -3.33
N ARG A 81 3.95 3.47 -3.12
CA ARG A 81 3.40 3.77 -1.80
C ARG A 81 2.74 2.55 -1.16
N LYS A 82 1.80 1.92 -1.87
CA LYS A 82 1.09 0.72 -1.36
C LYS A 82 2.06 -0.43 -1.04
N PHE A 83 3.06 -0.64 -1.91
CA PHE A 83 4.04 -1.69 -1.72
C PHE A 83 4.95 -1.43 -0.52
N SER A 84 5.50 -0.23 -0.37
CA SER A 84 6.31 0.13 0.79
C SER A 84 5.50 0.09 2.09
N ASP A 85 4.22 0.48 2.07
CA ASP A 85 3.33 0.38 3.24
C ASP A 85 3.10 -1.09 3.63
N ARG A 86 2.88 -1.98 2.66
CA ARG A 86 2.72 -3.41 2.92
C ARG A 86 4.01 -4.07 3.41
N LEU A 87 5.15 -3.77 2.80
CA LEU A 87 6.44 -4.24 3.30
C LEU A 87 6.69 -3.79 4.74
N ARG A 88 6.36 -2.54 5.08
CA ARG A 88 6.51 -2.04 6.44
C ARG A 88 5.63 -2.79 7.44
N SER A 89 4.39 -3.10 7.06
CA SER A 89 3.47 -3.90 7.88
C SER A 89 4.02 -5.30 8.15
N GLU A 90 4.44 -6.01 7.10
CA GLU A 90 4.91 -7.39 7.24
C GLU A 90 6.28 -7.48 7.94
N ILE A 91 7.24 -6.64 7.54
CA ILE A 91 8.57 -6.63 8.16
C ILE A 91 8.49 -6.19 9.63
N GLY A 92 7.59 -5.25 9.96
CA GLY A 92 7.39 -4.79 11.34
C GLY A 92 6.88 -5.87 12.29
N ARG A 93 6.31 -6.96 11.76
CA ARG A 93 5.77 -8.10 12.53
C ARG A 93 6.72 -9.28 12.64
N LEU A 94 7.83 -9.27 11.90
CA LEU A 94 8.73 -10.41 11.78
C LEU A 94 10.12 -10.08 12.32
N ASP A 95 10.76 -11.07 12.95
CA ASP A 95 12.17 -10.97 13.35
C ASP A 95 13.10 -11.12 12.13
N VAL A 96 14.33 -10.60 12.22
CA VAL A 96 15.30 -10.68 11.11
C VAL A 96 15.56 -12.12 10.69
N LYS A 97 15.60 -13.04 11.65
CA LYS A 97 15.80 -14.46 11.37
C LYS A 97 14.68 -15.02 10.51
N ASP A 98 13.42 -14.70 10.81
CA ASP A 98 12.28 -15.23 10.07
C ASP A 98 12.22 -14.64 8.65
N ILE A 99 12.56 -13.36 8.49
CA ILE A 99 12.67 -12.71 7.18
C ILE A 99 13.74 -13.36 6.31
N VAL A 100 14.94 -13.61 6.87
CA VAL A 100 16.07 -14.21 6.12
C VAL A 100 15.84 -15.70 5.86
N THR A 101 15.14 -16.39 6.77
CA THR A 101 14.86 -17.83 6.65
C THR A 101 13.54 -18.14 5.93
N ASP A 102 12.85 -17.12 5.41
CA ASP A 102 11.67 -17.28 4.54
C ASP A 102 12.04 -17.95 3.21
N SER A 103 12.27 -19.25 3.31
CA SER A 103 12.73 -20.12 2.23
C SER A 103 11.70 -20.32 1.12
N ARG A 104 10.45 -19.93 1.35
CA ARG A 104 9.36 -20.06 0.38
C ARG A 104 8.89 -18.72 -0.18
N GLY A 105 9.49 -17.60 0.24
CA GLY A 105 9.04 -16.26 -0.17
C GLY A 105 7.61 -15.97 0.27
N LYS A 106 7.19 -16.52 1.41
CA LYS A 106 5.86 -16.33 1.98
C LYS A 106 5.59 -14.85 2.24
N LEU A 107 6.57 -14.12 2.78
CA LEU A 107 6.50 -12.68 2.98
C LEU A 107 6.13 -11.95 1.69
N MET A 108 6.83 -12.27 0.60
CA MET A 108 6.58 -11.64 -0.70
C MET A 108 5.25 -12.10 -1.32
N SER A 109 4.80 -13.32 -1.03
CA SER A 109 3.47 -13.79 -1.43
C SER A 109 2.38 -12.98 -0.72
N ASP A 110 2.50 -12.81 0.59
CA ASP A 110 1.52 -12.09 1.42
C ASP A 110 1.44 -10.61 0.98
N VAL A 111 2.58 -9.95 0.74
CA VAL A 111 2.64 -8.59 0.16
C VAL A 111 1.98 -8.54 -1.22
N ARG A 112 2.26 -9.50 -2.10
CA ARG A 112 1.69 -9.55 -3.44
C ARG A 112 0.17 -9.72 -3.40
N ASP A 113 -0.33 -10.64 -2.59
CA ASP A 113 -1.75 -10.93 -2.48
C ASP A 113 -2.50 -9.73 -1.92
N ALA A 114 -1.93 -9.08 -0.90
CA ALA A 114 -2.41 -7.84 -0.35
C ALA A 114 -2.49 -6.67 -1.36
N LEU A 115 -1.55 -6.57 -2.31
CA LEU A 115 -1.61 -5.57 -3.37
C LEU A 115 -2.73 -5.86 -4.37
N ASN A 116 -3.01 -7.13 -4.65
CA ASN A 116 -4.02 -7.55 -5.62
C ASN A 116 -5.45 -7.39 -5.10
N THR A 117 -5.68 -7.58 -3.79
CA THR A 117 -7.01 -7.40 -3.18
C THR A 117 -7.40 -5.93 -3.05
N GLY A 118 -6.47 -5.00 -3.26
CA GLY A 118 -6.73 -3.57 -3.18
C GLY A 118 -7.06 -3.11 -1.76
N THR A 119 -6.76 -3.92 -0.74
CA THR A 119 -6.93 -3.56 0.67
C THR A 119 -5.91 -2.47 1.01
N VAL A 120 -6.30 -1.23 0.73
CA VAL A 120 -5.71 -0.05 1.36
C VAL A 120 -6.10 -0.15 2.82
N GLY A 121 -5.19 -0.60 3.67
CA GLY A 121 -5.02 -0.11 5.05
C GLY A 121 -6.23 0.01 5.99
N ASP A 122 -7.36 -0.63 5.73
CA ASP A 122 -8.48 -0.69 6.68
C ASP A 122 -8.58 -2.14 7.17
N GLY A 123 -7.94 -2.41 8.30
CA GLY A 123 -8.04 -3.72 8.95
C GLY A 123 -6.72 -4.30 9.41
N GLU A 124 -5.95 -3.55 10.20
CA GLU A 124 -5.34 -4.16 11.38
C GLU A 124 -5.35 -3.16 12.54
N GLU A 125 -6.53 -3.10 13.16
CA GLU A 125 -6.79 -2.66 14.52
C GLU A 125 -6.03 -3.58 15.50
N VAL A 126 -4.70 -3.46 15.55
CA VAL A 126 -3.87 -4.10 16.59
C VAL A 126 -2.68 -3.20 16.91
N ALA A 127 -2.97 -2.00 17.44
CA ALA A 127 -2.00 -1.18 18.17
C ALA A 127 -2.69 -0.13 19.06
N THR A 128 -3.86 -0.43 19.62
CA THR A 128 -4.51 0.41 20.65
C THR A 128 -5.03 -0.51 21.73
N THR A 129 -4.11 -1.04 22.54
CA THR A 129 -4.49 -1.64 23.83
C THR A 129 -3.45 -1.26 24.87
N GLU A 130 -2.17 -1.25 24.50
CA GLU A 130 -1.11 -0.81 25.42
C GLU A 130 -1.04 0.73 25.60
N ALA A 131 -1.35 1.50 24.55
CA ALA A 131 -1.36 2.97 24.64
C ALA A 131 -2.61 3.51 25.36
N ASP A 132 -3.75 2.82 25.22
CA ASP A 132 -5.00 3.21 25.90
C ASP A 132 -4.96 2.87 27.40
N ASP A 133 -4.36 1.74 27.78
CA ASP A 133 -4.12 1.39 29.19
C ASP A 133 -3.10 2.33 29.86
N ALA A 134 -2.10 2.82 29.11
CA ALA A 134 -1.15 3.80 29.61
C ALA A 134 -1.80 5.17 29.88
N ILE A 135 -2.73 5.60 29.03
CA ILE A 135 -3.47 6.87 29.20
C ILE A 135 -4.52 6.73 30.32
N ALA A 136 -5.21 5.59 30.42
CA ALA A 136 -6.15 5.31 31.51
C ALA A 136 -5.46 5.24 32.88
N SER A 137 -4.26 4.63 32.96
CA SER A 137 -3.48 4.60 34.21
C SER A 137 -2.87 5.95 34.56
N ALA A 138 -2.53 6.78 33.57
CA ALA A 138 -2.07 8.16 33.77
C ALA A 138 -3.21 9.06 34.29
N ALA A 139 -4.42 8.96 33.72
CA ALA A 139 -5.60 9.68 34.19
C ALA A 139 -5.99 9.29 35.63
N ALA A 140 -5.93 8.00 35.97
CA ALA A 140 -6.19 7.51 37.33
C ALA A 140 -5.11 7.92 38.37
N ARG A 141 -3.90 8.26 37.94
CA ARG A 141 -2.85 8.83 38.82
C ARG A 141 -3.06 10.32 39.08
N VAL A 142 -3.51 11.08 38.08
CA VAL A 142 -3.75 12.54 38.21
C VAL A 142 -4.95 12.86 39.12
N GLU A 143 -5.99 12.01 39.14
CA GLU A 143 -7.14 12.18 40.06
C GLU A 143 -6.80 11.91 41.54
N ARG A 144 -5.83 11.02 41.82
CA ARG A 144 -5.38 10.76 43.20
C ARG A 144 -4.51 11.88 43.77
N GLU A 145 -3.77 12.61 42.93
CA GLU A 145 -2.93 13.72 43.36
C GLU A 145 -3.72 15.03 43.57
N THR A 146 -4.89 15.18 42.95
CA THR A 146 -5.75 16.37 43.08
C THR A 146 -6.78 16.28 44.21
N THR A 147 -7.06 15.09 44.74
CA THR A 147 -7.98 14.88 45.89
C THR A 147 -7.27 14.86 47.26
N GLY A 148 -5.94 14.80 47.28
CA GLY A 148 -5.15 14.69 48.52
C GLY A 148 -4.54 15.99 49.03
N LYS A 149 -4.69 17.11 48.32
CA LYS A 149 -4.02 18.35 48.70
C LYS A 149 -4.83 19.58 48.35
N GLN A 150 -5.73 19.95 49.25
CA GLN A 150 -5.85 21.37 49.58
C GLN A 150 -6.25 21.56 51.06
N PRO A 151 -5.61 22.52 51.75
CA PRO A 151 -5.81 22.85 53.18
C PRO A 151 -7.20 23.39 53.51
#